data_AF-A0AAJ2KX18-F1
#
_entry.id   AF-A0AAJ2KX18-F1
#
_cell.length_a   1.000
_cell.length_b   1.000
_cell.length_c   1.000
_cell.angle_alpha   90.00
_cell.angle_beta   90.00
_cell.angle_gamma   90.00
#
_symmetry.space_group_name_H-M   'P 1'
#
loop_
_entity.id
_entity.type
_entity.pdbx_description
1 polymer ?
#
loop_
_entity_poly.entity_id
_entity_poly.type
_entity_poly.pdbx_seq_one_letter_code
_entity_poly.pdbx_strand_id
1 'polypeptide(L)'
;MDKTIVIEFQTREEYCRCCDQKLATPKTSEVREFEFDKADIMSWGNWKEISMVEEDLRESVKDYVYETISFLAISPFEKLLIEESEFDKVKKFVTNEILI
;
A
#
# COMPACT_ATOMS: atom_id res chain seq x y z
N MET A 1 -17.23 -8.12 -13.87
CA MET A 1 -16.41 -6.91 -13.72
C MET A 1 -15.64 -7.11 -12.45
N ASP A 2 -14.34 -7.35 -12.58
CA ASP A 2 -13.45 -7.37 -11.43
C ASP A 2 -13.45 -5.96 -10.85
N LYS A 3 -13.75 -5.85 -9.55
CA LYS A 3 -13.78 -4.56 -8.86
C LYS A 3 -12.35 -4.21 -8.48
N THR A 4 -11.96 -2.98 -8.76
CA THR A 4 -10.63 -2.48 -8.46
C THR A 4 -10.71 -1.20 -7.65
N ILE A 5 -9.62 -0.88 -6.95
CA ILE A 5 -9.44 0.39 -6.27
C ILE A 5 -8.06 0.96 -6.58
N VAL A 6 -8.03 2.23 -6.94
CA VAL A 6 -6.79 2.96 -7.20
C VAL A 6 -6.44 3.79 -5.98
N ILE A 7 -5.17 3.73 -5.57
CA ILE A 7 -4.62 4.65 -4.57
C ILE A 7 -3.43 5.43 -5.12
N GLU A 8 -3.15 6.54 -4.47
CA GLU A 8 -2.01 7.40 -4.76
C GLU A 8 -0.85 7.13 -3.79
N PHE A 9 0.38 7.18 -4.29
CA PHE A 9 1.58 7.05 -3.47
C PHE A 9 2.75 7.84 -4.06
N GLN A 10 3.76 8.07 -3.23
CA GLN A 10 5.05 8.63 -3.63
C GLN A 10 6.18 7.76 -3.11
N THR A 11 7.35 7.90 -3.69
CA THR A 11 8.58 7.31 -3.14
C THR A 11 9.57 8.40 -2.78
N ARG A 12 10.45 8.10 -1.83
CA ARG A 12 11.56 8.97 -1.46
C ARG A 12 12.87 8.21 -1.57
N GLU A 13 13.73 8.64 -2.46
CA GLU A 13 15.06 8.06 -2.62
C GLU A 13 15.97 8.61 -1.51
N GLU A 14 16.40 7.71 -0.61
CA GLU A 14 17.25 8.07 0.54
C GLU A 14 18.71 7.64 0.36
N TYR A 15 19.00 6.72 -0.57
CA TYR A 15 20.33 6.14 -0.78
C TYR A 15 20.73 6.15 -2.26
N CYS A 16 22.02 6.33 -2.58
CA CYS A 16 22.49 6.16 -3.96
C CYS A 16 22.39 4.69 -4.36
N ARG A 17 21.69 4.41 -5.46
CA ARG A 17 21.65 3.09 -6.11
C ARG A 17 23.03 2.55 -6.54
N CYS A 18 24.03 3.42 -6.57
CA CYS A 18 25.38 3.15 -7.07
C CYS A 18 26.36 2.67 -5.99
N CYS A 19 26.21 3.16 -4.76
CA CYS A 19 27.21 2.99 -3.70
C CYS A 19 26.59 2.87 -2.30
N ASP A 20 25.26 2.78 -2.22
CA ASP A 20 24.45 2.64 -1.00
C ASP A 20 24.69 3.72 0.06
N GLN A 21 25.32 4.84 -0.33
CA GLN A 21 25.52 5.98 0.56
C GLN A 21 24.22 6.78 0.68
N LYS A 22 23.94 7.22 1.91
CA LYS A 22 22.80 8.10 2.20
C LYS A 22 22.93 9.42 1.44
N LEU A 23 21.88 9.81 0.72
CA LEU A 23 21.84 11.06 -0.04
C LEU A 23 21.74 12.27 0.89
N ALA A 24 22.57 13.30 0.62
CA ALA A 24 22.54 14.56 1.36
C ALA A 24 21.20 15.31 1.18
N THR A 25 20.56 15.13 0.03
CA THR A 25 19.24 15.69 -0.27
C THR A 25 18.36 14.60 -0.87
N PRO A 26 17.53 13.93 -0.05
CA PRO A 26 16.59 12.94 -0.53
C PRO A 26 15.60 13.55 -1.52
N LYS A 27 15.29 12.81 -2.59
CA LYS A 27 14.34 13.26 -3.62
C LYS A 27 13.02 12.52 -3.45
N THR A 28 11.92 13.26 -3.41
CA THR A 28 10.57 12.69 -3.47
C THR A 28 10.13 12.61 -4.92
N SER A 29 9.53 11.49 -5.31
CA SER A 29 8.96 11.29 -6.64
C SER A 29 7.72 12.17 -6.87
N GLU A 30 7.28 12.24 -8.11
CA GLU A 30 5.91 12.65 -8.42
C GLU A 30 4.90 11.64 -7.82
N VAL A 31 3.64 12.07 -7.72
CA VAL A 31 2.54 11.19 -7.31
C VAL A 31 2.35 10.11 -8.38
N ARG A 32 2.24 8.87 -7.92
CA ARG A 32 2.00 7.67 -8.73
C ARG A 32 0.73 7.01 -8.27
N GLU A 33 0.10 6.27 -9.17
CA GLU A 33 -1.10 5.49 -8.89
C GLU A 33 -0.76 3.99 -8.83
N PHE A 34 -1.43 3.26 -7.95
CA PHE A 34 -1.42 1.80 -7.89
C PHE A 34 -2.86 1.28 -7.87
N GLU A 35 -3.17 0.37 -8.80
CA GLU A 35 -4.47 -0.29 -8.88
C GLU A 35 -4.40 -1.64 -8.17
N PHE A 36 -5.26 -1.82 -7.17
CA PHE A 36 -5.49 -3.11 -6.52
C PHE A 36 -6.76 -3.73 -7.07
N ASP A 37 -6.69 -4.99 -7.48
CA ASP A 37 -7.87 -5.78 -7.77
C ASP A 37 -8.39 -6.51 -6.53
N LYS A 38 -9.70 -6.76 -6.51
CA LYS A 38 -10.36 -7.46 -5.41
C LYS A 38 -9.81 -8.86 -5.17
N ALA A 39 -9.40 -9.59 -6.21
CA ALA A 39 -8.97 -10.98 -6.08
C ALA A 39 -7.62 -11.06 -5.34
N ASP A 40 -6.69 -10.18 -5.68
CA ASP A 40 -5.40 -10.04 -5.03
C ASP A 40 -5.57 -9.65 -3.56
N ILE A 41 -6.41 -8.64 -3.26
CA ILE A 41 -6.72 -8.26 -1.87
C ILE A 41 -7.27 -9.47 -1.12
N MET A 42 -8.27 -10.17 -1.67
CA MET A 42 -8.87 -11.34 -1.04
C MET A 42 -7.87 -12.48 -0.79
N SER A 43 -6.84 -12.60 -1.61
CA SER A 43 -5.84 -13.67 -1.51
C SER A 43 -4.81 -13.44 -0.40
N TRP A 44 -4.63 -12.20 0.06
CA TRP A 44 -3.60 -11.86 1.04
C TRP A 44 -3.88 -12.43 2.44
N GLY A 45 -5.14 -12.46 2.88
CA GLY A 45 -5.48 -12.91 4.23
C GLY A 45 -6.97 -13.18 4.46
N ASN A 46 -7.28 -13.74 5.63
CA ASN A 46 -8.66 -14.00 6.04
C ASN A 46 -9.32 -12.72 6.58
N TRP A 47 -9.77 -11.86 5.67
CA TRP A 47 -10.37 -10.57 6.02
C TRP A 47 -11.56 -10.67 6.98
N LYS A 48 -12.34 -11.76 6.92
CA LYS A 48 -13.48 -11.96 7.81
C LYS A 48 -13.05 -12.09 9.27
N GLU A 49 -12.00 -12.86 9.52
CA GLU A 49 -11.43 -13.03 10.85
C GLU A 49 -10.77 -11.74 11.34
N ILE A 50 -9.96 -11.11 10.48
CA ILE A 50 -9.30 -9.83 10.75
C ILE A 50 -10.34 -8.74 11.13
N SER A 51 -11.47 -8.70 10.45
CA SER A 51 -12.50 -7.68 10.67
C SER A 51 -13.25 -7.78 12.01
N MET A 52 -13.06 -8.88 12.76
CA MET A 52 -13.70 -9.05 14.07
C MET A 52 -13.18 -8.04 15.10
N VAL A 53 -11.99 -7.48 14.87
CA VAL A 53 -11.38 -6.42 15.68
C VAL A 53 -11.04 -5.24 14.77
N GLU A 54 -11.58 -4.05 15.06
CA GLU A 54 -11.42 -2.90 14.16
C GLU A 54 -9.97 -2.41 14.04
N GLU A 55 -9.21 -2.49 15.14
CA GLU A 55 -7.78 -2.13 15.15
C GLU A 55 -6.99 -3.08 14.22
N ASP A 56 -7.24 -4.38 14.31
CA ASP A 56 -6.62 -5.39 13.46
C ASP A 56 -6.94 -5.16 11.97
N LEU A 57 -8.17 -4.75 11.65
CA LEU A 57 -8.54 -4.40 10.28
C LEU A 57 -7.76 -3.20 9.75
N ARG A 58 -7.59 -2.15 10.56
CA ARG A 58 -6.86 -0.94 10.13
C ARG A 58 -5.40 -1.25 9.87
N GLU A 59 -4.74 -1.95 10.78
CA GLU A 59 -3.32 -2.29 10.64
C GLU A 59 -3.11 -3.29 9.50
N SER A 60 -3.97 -4.31 9.37
CA SER A 60 -3.90 -5.26 8.25
C SER A 60 -4.05 -4.61 6.88
N VAL A 61 -4.91 -3.59 6.74
CA VAL A 61 -5.02 -2.82 5.50
C VAL A 61 -3.72 -2.07 5.20
N LYS A 62 -3.08 -1.48 6.21
CA LYS A 62 -1.80 -0.80 6.05
C LYS A 62 -0.72 -1.78 5.62
N ASP A 63 -0.60 -2.91 6.32
CA ASP A 63 0.39 -3.94 6.03
C ASP A 63 0.21 -4.46 4.60
N TYR A 64 -1.01 -4.83 4.22
CA TYR A 64 -1.31 -5.26 2.85
C TYR A 64 -0.86 -4.25 1.79
N VAL A 65 -1.24 -2.97 1.95
CA VAL A 65 -0.91 -1.92 0.98
C VAL A 65 0.61 -1.69 0.92
N TYR A 66 1.28 -1.59 2.08
CA TYR A 66 2.71 -1.39 2.15
C TYR A 66 3.48 -2.55 1.54
N GLU A 67 3.17 -3.79 1.91
CA GLU A 67 3.84 -4.99 1.41
C GLU A 67 3.67 -5.12 -0.10
N THR A 68 2.45 -4.95 -0.60
CA THR A 68 2.14 -5.15 -2.03
C THR A 68 2.84 -4.11 -2.89
N ILE A 69 2.74 -2.82 -2.54
CA ILE A 69 3.40 -1.76 -3.32
C ILE A 69 4.93 -1.84 -3.17
N SER A 70 5.43 -2.18 -1.97
CA SER A 70 6.86 -2.34 -1.75
C SER A 70 7.44 -3.47 -2.58
N PHE A 71 6.69 -4.55 -2.75
CA PHE A 71 7.11 -5.71 -3.54
C PHE A 71 7.00 -5.48 -5.05
N LEU A 72 5.93 -4.82 -5.53
CA LEU A 72 5.61 -4.75 -6.95
C LEU A 72 6.04 -3.45 -7.65
N ALA A 73 6.18 -2.33 -6.93
CA ALA A 73 6.17 -1.01 -7.56
C ALA A 73 7.32 -0.07 -7.19
N ILE A 74 8.18 -0.43 -6.22
CA ILE A 74 9.27 0.45 -5.74
C ILE A 74 10.61 -0.28 -5.66
N SER A 75 11.69 0.50 -5.65
CA SER A 75 13.06 0.00 -5.45
C SER A 75 13.36 -0.22 -3.97
N PRO A 76 14.21 -1.20 -3.59
CA PRO A 76 14.64 -1.38 -2.20
C PRO A 76 15.42 -0.18 -1.63
N PHE A 77 15.89 0.74 -2.48
CA PHE A 77 16.58 1.97 -2.07
C PHE A 77 15.63 3.17 -1.85
N GLU A 78 14.33 2.95 -2.04
CA GLU A 78 13.29 3.96 -1.94
C GLU A 78 12.39 3.68 -0.72
N LYS A 79 11.98 4.76 -0.06
CA LYS A 79 10.98 4.72 0.99
C LYS A 79 9.60 5.00 0.40
N LEU A 80 8.64 4.12 0.66
CA LEU A 80 7.24 4.31 0.29
C LEU A 80 6.59 5.39 1.19
N LEU A 81 5.86 6.31 0.57
CA LEU A 81 5.09 7.37 1.22
C LEU A 81 3.65 7.29 0.72
N ILE A 82 2.71 7.08 1.64
CA ILE A 82 1.28 6.97 1.36
C ILE A 82 0.54 7.82 2.38
N GLU A 83 -0.42 8.62 1.93
CA GLU A 83 -1.27 9.41 2.82
C GLU A 83 -2.28 8.52 3.56
N GLU A 84 -2.63 8.88 4.82
CA GLU A 84 -3.55 8.06 5.61
C GLU A 84 -4.94 7.89 4.95
N SER A 85 -5.38 8.89 4.18
CA SER A 85 -6.62 8.85 3.40
C SER A 85 -6.66 7.71 2.38
N GLU A 86 -5.51 7.28 1.85
CA GLU A 86 -5.43 6.19 0.89
C GLU A 86 -5.65 4.83 1.55
N PHE A 87 -5.17 4.64 2.79
CA PHE A 87 -5.51 3.46 3.58
C PHE A 87 -7.00 3.43 3.92
N ASP A 88 -7.61 4.57 4.21
CA ASP A 88 -9.06 4.66 4.45
C ASP A 88 -9.88 4.28 3.20
N LYS A 89 -9.40 4.63 2.00
CA LYS A 89 -10.01 4.20 0.74
C LYS A 89 -9.99 2.67 0.62
N VAL A 90 -8.85 2.03 0.87
CA VAL A 90 -8.72 0.56 0.81
C VAL A 90 -9.53 -0.12 1.90
N LYS A 91 -9.52 0.40 3.14
CA LYS A 91 -10.37 -0.12 4.24
C LYS A 91 -11.84 -0.11 3.84
N LYS A 92 -12.34 1.00 3.29
CA LYS A 92 -13.73 1.09 2.79
C LYS A 92 -14.01 0.08 1.69
N PHE A 93 -13.05 -0.15 0.79
CA PHE A 93 -13.19 -1.17 -0.25
C PHE A 93 -13.28 -2.57 0.34
N VAL A 94 -12.40 -2.95 1.27
CA VAL A 94 -12.44 -4.24 1.97
C VAL A 94 -13.80 -4.43 2.66
N THR A 95 -14.26 -3.43 3.43
CA THR A 95 -15.57 -3.49 4.10
C THR A 95 -16.72 -3.64 3.11
N ASN A 96 -16.74 -2.86 2.04
CA ASN A 96 -17.88 -2.79 1.13
C ASN A 96 -17.86 -3.84 0.03
N GLU A 97 -16.75 -4.52 -0.21
CA GLU A 97 -16.61 -5.42 -1.36
C GLU A 97 -16.16 -6.82 -1.00
N ILE A 98 -15.48 -7.00 0.13
CA ILE A 98 -14.95 -8.30 0.57
C ILE A 98 -15.73 -8.85 1.75
N LEU A 99 -16.11 -7.99 2.70
CA LEU A 99 -16.77 -8.38 3.95
C LEU A 99 -18.31 -8.41 3.89
N ILE A 100 -18.92 -8.18 2.73
CA ILE A 100 -20.37 -8.31 2.53
C ILE A 100 -20.84 -9.75 2.82
#